data_AF-A0A6N6LA93-F1
#
_entry.id   AF-A0A6N6LA93-F1
#
_cell.length_a   1.000
_cell.length_b   1.000
_cell.length_c   1.000
_cell.angle_alpha   90.00
_cell.angle_beta   90.00
_cell.angle_gamma   90.00
#
_symmetry.space_group_name_H-M   'P 1'
#
loop_
_entity.id
_entity.type
_entity.pdbx_description
1 polymer ?
#
loop_
_entity_poly.entity_id
_entity_poly.type
_entity_poly.pdbx_seq_one_letter_code
_entity_poly.pdbx_strand_id
1 'polypeptide(L)'
;MQSLVSSQEAAKMLGIAEQTLRHDRVNGHLGIPYYRVGGRIAYSTDDLSAWLSKRREIPSSPSAPSGRRRGRASKREQLQASRLGISVSEMRTRSVEGAL
;
A
#
# COMPACT_ATOMS: atom_id res chain seq x y z
N MET A 1 11.64 -26.04 12.96
CA MET A 1 11.59 -26.77 11.67
C MET A 1 11.10 -25.81 10.62
N GLN A 2 11.85 -25.61 9.54
CA GLN A 2 11.45 -24.73 8.46
C GLN A 2 10.50 -25.51 7.53
N SER A 3 9.25 -25.05 7.42
CA SER A 3 8.26 -25.64 6.51
C SER A 3 8.02 -24.72 5.33
N LEU A 4 8.03 -25.27 4.12
CA LEU A 4 7.68 -24.59 2.88
C LEU A 4 6.19 -24.72 2.63
N VAL A 5 5.51 -23.58 2.52
CA VAL A 5 4.06 -23.49 2.32
C VAL A 5 3.72 -22.93 0.94
N SER A 6 2.48 -23.20 0.50
CA SER A 6 1.96 -22.69 -0.76
C SER A 6 1.74 -21.17 -0.74
N SER A 7 1.55 -20.55 -1.92
CA SER A 7 1.19 -19.13 -2.00
C SER A 7 -0.13 -18.83 -1.27
N GLN A 8 -1.10 -19.75 -1.30
CA GLN A 8 -2.39 -19.58 -0.65
C GLN A 8 -2.26 -19.60 0.89
N GLU A 9 -1.46 -20.52 1.44
CA GLU A 9 -1.19 -20.57 2.88
C GLU A 9 -0.37 -19.37 3.34
N ALA A 10 0.66 -19.00 2.59
CA ALA A 10 1.46 -17.80 2.87
C ALA A 10 0.58 -16.55 2.93
N ALA A 11 -0.35 -16.40 1.98
CA ALA A 11 -1.30 -15.29 1.94
C ALA A 11 -2.19 -15.26 3.19
N LYS A 12 -2.70 -16.42 3.61
CA LYS A 12 -3.49 -16.55 4.86
C LYS A 12 -2.66 -16.18 6.09
N MET A 13 -1.41 -16.63 6.17
CA MET A 13 -0.50 -16.30 7.29
C MET A 13 -0.19 -14.80 7.36
N LEU A 14 -0.03 -14.15 6.22
CA LEU A 14 0.25 -12.72 6.13
C LEU A 14 -1.01 -11.84 6.21
N GLY A 15 -2.21 -12.42 6.13
CA GLY A 15 -3.48 -11.68 6.10
C GLY A 15 -3.70 -10.86 4.83
N ILE A 16 -3.13 -11.28 3.70
CA ILE A 16 -3.25 -10.59 2.40
C ILE A 16 -3.87 -11.50 1.33
N ALA A 17 -4.27 -10.93 0.20
CA ALA A 17 -4.70 -11.72 -0.95
C ALA A 17 -3.52 -12.44 -1.62
N GLU A 18 -3.74 -13.66 -2.13
CA GLU A 18 -2.73 -14.38 -2.91
C GLU A 18 -2.28 -13.59 -4.15
N GLN A 19 -3.20 -12.86 -4.78
CA GLN A 19 -2.87 -12.00 -5.91
C GLN A 19 -1.86 -10.91 -5.54
N THR A 20 -1.89 -10.41 -4.30
CA THR A 20 -0.89 -9.46 -3.79
C THR A 20 0.50 -10.09 -3.78
N LEU A 21 0.64 -11.35 -3.34
CA LEU A 21 1.91 -12.07 -3.41
C LEU A 21 2.38 -12.27 -4.86
N ARG A 22 1.46 -12.58 -5.78
CA ARG A 22 1.80 -12.73 -7.20
C ARG A 22 2.31 -11.41 -7.79
N HIS A 23 1.63 -10.30 -7.51
CA HIS A 23 2.07 -8.96 -7.94
C HIS A 23 3.39 -8.57 -7.28
N ASP A 24 3.57 -8.88 -6.00
CA ASP A 24 4.81 -8.60 -5.28
C ASP A 24 6.02 -9.30 -5.91
N ARG A 25 5.88 -10.56 -6.35
CA ARG A 25 6.98 -11.26 -7.04
C ARG A 25 7.43 -10.61 -8.34
N VAL A 26 6.52 -9.91 -9.03
CA VAL A 26 6.83 -9.23 -10.30
C VAL A 26 7.39 -7.83 -10.04
N ASN A 27 6.77 -7.09 -9.11
CA ASN A 27 7.04 -5.68 -8.91
C ASN A 27 8.03 -5.40 -7.77
N GLY A 28 8.25 -6.36 -6.86
CA GLY A 28 9.16 -6.27 -5.72
C GLY A 28 8.78 -5.27 -4.63
N HIS A 29 7.53 -4.80 -4.59
CA HIS A 29 7.12 -3.68 -3.73
C HIS A 29 7.17 -3.99 -2.22
N LEU A 30 6.69 -5.16 -1.82
CA LEU A 30 6.74 -5.68 -0.45
C LEU A 30 8.03 -6.47 -0.21
N GLY A 31 8.61 -7.05 -1.26
CA GLY A 31 9.87 -7.80 -1.16
C GLY A 31 9.74 -9.00 -0.24
N ILE A 32 8.65 -9.76 -0.37
CA ILE A 32 8.40 -10.94 0.46
C ILE A 32 9.30 -12.08 -0.06
N PRO A 33 10.15 -12.68 0.80
CA PRO A 33 11.04 -13.75 0.39
C PRO A 33 10.27 -14.98 -0.08
N TYR A 34 10.68 -15.54 -1.21
CA TYR A 34 10.06 -16.72 -1.80
C TYR A 34 11.12 -17.66 -2.38
N TYR A 35 10.77 -18.94 -2.47
CA TYR A 35 11.58 -19.98 -3.10
C TYR A 35 10.92 -20.41 -4.39
N ARG A 36 11.73 -20.51 -5.44
CA ARG A 36 11.31 -21.08 -6.71
C ARG A 36 11.79 -22.53 -6.78
N VAL A 37 10.85 -23.45 -6.66
CA VAL A 37 11.10 -24.90 -6.72
C VAL A 37 10.56 -25.40 -8.06
N GLY A 38 11.42 -25.35 -9.08
CA GLY A 38 11.02 -25.60 -10.47
C GLY A 38 10.00 -24.58 -10.96
N GLY A 39 8.81 -25.06 -11.34
CA GLY A 39 7.66 -24.23 -11.76
C GLY A 39 6.76 -23.77 -10.62
N ARG A 40 7.01 -24.21 -9.38
CA ARG A 40 6.19 -23.88 -8.20
C ARG A 40 6.88 -22.82 -7.36
N ILE A 41 6.07 -21.94 -6.76
CA ILE A 41 6.53 -20.96 -5.77
C ILE A 41 6.12 -21.42 -4.39
N ALA A 42 7.08 -21.45 -3.48
CA ALA A 42 6.89 -21.78 -2.08
C ALA A 42 7.43 -20.66 -1.18
N TYR A 43 6.89 -20.59 0.03
CA TYR A 43 7.30 -19.61 1.04
C TYR A 43 7.77 -20.35 2.28
N SER A 44 8.88 -19.91 2.87
CA SER A 44 9.31 -20.43 4.15
C SER A 44 8.53 -19.74 5.27
N THR A 45 7.90 -20.53 6.11
CA THR A 45 7.20 -20.06 7.32
C THR A 45 8.12 -19.20 8.22
N ASP A 46 9.39 -19.58 8.32
CA ASP A 46 10.40 -18.86 9.11
C ASP A 46 10.69 -17.48 8.48
N ASP A 47 10.94 -17.44 7.17
CA ASP A 47 11.22 -16.19 6.45
C ASP A 47 10.04 -15.23 6.47
N LEU A 48 8.80 -15.74 6.35
CA LEU A 48 7.59 -14.94 6.48
C LEU A 48 7.48 -14.29 7.86
N SER A 49 7.77 -15.06 8.92
CA SER A 49 7.73 -14.55 10.29
C SER A 49 8.84 -13.53 10.56
N ALA A 50 10.05 -13.76 10.04
CA ALA A 50 11.16 -12.82 10.10
C ALA A 50 10.85 -11.53 9.34
N TRP A 51 10.22 -11.64 8.17
CA TRP A 51 9.79 -10.49 7.38
C TRP A 51 8.73 -9.66 8.11
N LEU A 52 7.72 -10.29 8.71
CA LEU A 52 6.72 -9.60 9.54
C LEU A 52 7.36 -8.91 10.74
N SER A 53 8.29 -9.59 11.41
CA SER A 53 8.98 -9.05 12.59
C SER A 53 9.76 -7.77 12.24
N LYS A 54 10.41 -7.72 11.07
CA LYS A 54 11.13 -6.54 10.59
C LYS A 54 10.21 -5.35 10.26
N ARG A 55 8.95 -5.62 9.90
CA ARG A 55 7.95 -4.61 9.53
C ARG A 55 6.99 -4.26 10.68
N ARG A 56 7.25 -4.79 11.87
CA ARG A 56 6.44 -4.50 13.05
C ARG A 56 6.66 -3.05 13.47
N GLU A 57 5.71 -2.19 13.13
CA GLU A 57 5.64 -0.83 13.65
C GLU A 57 5.05 -0.86 15.05
N ILE A 58 5.82 -0.42 16.04
CA ILE A 58 5.32 -0.16 17.39
C ILE A 58 4.87 1.30 17.38
N PRO A 59 3.59 1.60 17.66
CA PRO A 59 3.16 2.99 17.75
C PRO A 59 3.93 3.65 18.89
N SER A 60 4.91 4.47 18.54
CA SER A 60 5.54 5.39 19.48
C SER A 60 4.51 6.46 19.83
N SER A 61 4.52 6.91 21.09
CA SER A 61 3.58 7.85 21.72
C SER A 61 3.01 8.88 20.73
N PRO A 62 1.69 9.17 20.76
CA PRO A 62 1.03 9.98 19.73
C PRO A 62 1.71 11.34 19.59
N SER A 63 2.52 11.49 18.54
CA SER A 63 2.94 12.79 18.09
C SER A 63 1.71 13.50 17.54
N ALA A 64 1.59 14.79 17.86
CA ALA A 64 0.43 15.62 17.51
C ALA A 64 0.00 15.40 16.04
N PRO A 65 -1.31 15.43 15.73
CA PRO A 65 -1.81 15.10 14.40
C PRO A 65 -1.20 16.06 13.36
N SER A 66 -0.23 15.57 12.60
CA SER A 66 0.17 16.21 11.34
C SER A 66 -1.07 16.25 10.45
N GLY A 67 -1.59 17.46 10.19
CA GLY A 67 -2.84 17.68 9.46
C GLY A 67 -2.96 16.76 8.24
N ARG A 68 -4.12 16.12 8.08
CA ARG A 68 -4.40 15.21 6.96
C ARG A 68 -4.02 15.89 5.64
N ARG A 69 -2.99 15.38 4.95
CA ARG A 69 -2.66 15.83 3.60
C ARG A 69 -3.90 15.60 2.74
N ARG A 70 -4.46 16.68 2.16
CA ARG A 70 -5.61 16.57 1.26
C ARG A 70 -5.23 15.62 0.12
N GLY A 71 -6.10 14.63 -0.12
CA GLY A 71 -5.86 13.59 -1.12
C GLY A 71 -5.67 14.15 -2.53
N ARG A 72 -5.11 13.32 -3.41
CA ARG A 72 -4.93 13.62 -4.83
C ARG A 72 -6.26 14.09 -5.44
N ALA A 73 -6.19 15.17 -6.21
CA ALA A 73 -7.35 15.70 -6.94
C ALA A 73 -8.04 14.60 -7.75
N SER A 74 -9.36 14.48 -7.60
CA SER A 74 -10.14 13.55 -8.42
C SER A 74 -10.09 13.97 -9.89
N LYS A 75 -10.38 13.04 -10.81
CA LYS A 75 -10.44 13.32 -12.25
C LYS A 75 -11.45 14.42 -12.59
N ARG A 76 -12.59 14.47 -11.88
CA ARG A 76 -13.63 15.50 -12.07
C ARG A 76 -13.11 16.89 -11.69
N GLU A 77 -12.42 16.99 -10.56
CA GLU A 77 -11.78 18.24 -10.14
C GLU A 77 -10.69 18.67 -11.12
N GLN A 78 -9.88 17.75 -11.63
CA GLN A 78 -8.87 18.07 -12.64
C GLN A 78 -9.50 18.61 -13.93
N LEU A 79 -10.60 17.99 -14.39
CA LEU A 79 -11.32 18.45 -15.58
C LEU A 79 -11.97 19.82 -15.37
N GLN A 80 -12.56 20.06 -14.20
CA GLN A 80 -13.12 21.36 -13.86
C GLN A 80 -12.02 22.42 -13.78
N ALA A 81 -10.83 22.07 -13.30
CA ALA A 81 -9.70 22.99 -13.17
C ALA A 81 -9.17 23.35 -14.55
N SER A 82 -9.03 22.33 -15.39
CA SER A 82 -8.65 22.45 -16.79
C SER A 82 -9.64 23.33 -17.58
N ARG A 83 -10.96 23.15 -17.39
CA ARG A 83 -11.99 24.01 -18.02
C ARG A 83 -11.90 25.46 -17.57
N LEU A 84 -11.54 25.69 -16.30
CA LEU A 84 -11.40 27.01 -15.72
C LEU A 84 -10.01 27.64 -15.98
N GLY A 85 -9.09 26.92 -16.63
CA GLY A 85 -7.72 27.39 -16.87
C GLY A 85 -6.90 27.61 -15.59
N ILE A 86 -7.30 27.02 -14.47
CA ILE A 86 -6.66 27.19 -13.15
C ILE A 86 -6.20 25.84 -12.59
N SER A 87 -5.31 25.88 -11.59
CA SER A 87 -4.93 24.69 -10.83
C SER A 87 -6.08 24.20 -9.94
N VAL A 88 -6.13 22.89 -9.65
CA VAL A 88 -7.08 22.33 -8.67
C VAL A 88 -6.90 22.95 -7.28
N SER A 89 -5.68 23.32 -6.90
CA SER A 89 -5.42 24.02 -5.64
C SER A 89 -6.13 25.38 -5.59
N GLU A 90 -6.11 26.11 -6.70
CA GLU A 90 -6.70 27.44 -6.82
C GLU A 90 -8.22 27.40 -6.98
N MET A 91 -8.75 26.39 -7.67
CA MET A 91 -10.20 26.16 -7.69
C MET A 91 -10.73 25.87 -6.28
N ARG A 92 -10.01 25.06 -5.49
CA ARG A 92 -10.42 24.69 -4.13
C ARG A 92 -10.39 25.86 -3.16
N THR A 93 -9.50 26.84 -3.33
CA THR A 93 -9.47 28.05 -2.49
C THR A 93 -10.60 29.01 -2.85
N ARG A 94 -10.83 29.26 -4.15
CA ARG A 94 -11.93 30.12 -4.62
C ARG A 94 -13.32 29.62 -4.22
N SER A 95 -13.49 28.30 -4.10
CA SER A 95 -14.76 27.70 -3.69
C SER A 95 -15.05 27.84 -2.19
N VAL A 96 -14.04 28.12 -1.35
CA VAL A 96 -14.21 28.34 0.10
C VAL A 96 -14.61 29.77 0.41
N GLU A 97 -14.16 30.75 -0.39
CA GLU A 97 -14.49 32.18 -0.19
C GLU A 97 -15.93 32.54 -0.58
N GLY A 98 -16.67 31.67 -1.27
CA GLY A 98 -18.08 31.88 -1.64
C GLY A 98 -19.10 31.33 -0.63
N ALA A 99 -18.68 30.91 0.56
CA ALA A 99 -19.52 30.23 1.56
C ALA A 99 -19.62 30.99 2.91
N LEU A 100 -19.59 32.34 2.87
CA LEU A 100 -19.91 33.23 3.98
C LEU A 100 -21.12 34.08 3.65
#